data_AF-A0ABD4ZHQ7-F1
#
_entry.id   AF-A0ABD4ZHQ7-F1
#
_cell.length_a   1.000
_cell.length_b   1.000
_cell.length_c   1.000
_cell.angle_alpha   90.00
_cell.angle_beta   90.00
_cell.angle_gamma   90.00
#
_symmetry.space_group_name_H-M   'P 1'
#
loop_
_entity.id
_entity.type
_entity.pdbx_description
1 polymer ?
#
loop_
_entity_poly.entity_id
_entity_poly.type
_entity_poly.pdbx_seq_one_letter_code
_entity_poly.pdbx_strand_id
1 'polypeptide(L)'
;TTIQNDRTRIQTIYQPGSFTPLIRVETATGELAKTQRRSLADALQQSGGEDGGSVVFPPVLVQMLDRLESEILADRVSEESRRWLASCGLTVEQMQNQMDPVYTPARKIHLYHCDHRGLPLA
;
A
#
# COMPACT_ATOMS: atom_id res chain seq x y z
N THR A 1 -9.22 -19.07 4.17
CA THR A 1 -10.00 -18.32 5.19
C THR A 1 -9.22 -17.13 5.67
N THR A 2 -9.89 -16.01 5.95
CA THR A 2 -9.30 -14.82 6.59
C THR A 2 -10.03 -14.55 7.89
N ILE A 3 -9.28 -14.33 8.97
CA ILE A 3 -9.78 -13.96 10.29
C ILE A 3 -9.08 -12.66 10.67
N GLN A 4 -9.83 -11.66 11.11
CA GLN A 4 -9.28 -10.37 11.52
C GLN A 4 -9.83 -9.98 12.88
N ASN A 5 -8.94 -9.53 13.76
CA ASN A 5 -9.26 -8.91 15.03
C ASN A 5 -8.56 -7.54 15.10
N ASP A 6 -8.78 -6.79 16.18
CA ASP A 6 -8.19 -5.47 16.42
C ASP A 6 -6.65 -5.51 16.33
N ARG A 7 -6.03 -6.60 16.80
CA ARG A 7 -4.57 -6.71 16.90
C ARG A 7 -3.88 -7.42 15.73
N THR A 8 -4.55 -8.39 15.09
CA THR A 8 -3.93 -9.25 14.08
C THR A 8 -4.93 -9.66 13.01
N ARG A 9 -4.45 -9.74 11.76
CA ARG A 9 -5.11 -10.41 10.64
C ARG A 9 -4.39 -11.72 10.30
N ILE A 10 -5.13 -12.81 10.28
CA ILE A 10 -4.64 -14.16 10.00
C ILE A 10 -5.29 -14.65 8.71
N GLN A 11 -4.47 -15.09 7.77
CA GLN A 11 -4.92 -15.71 6.53
C GLN A 11 -4.41 -17.14 6.48
N THR A 12 -5.33 -18.09 6.37
CA THR A 12 -5.02 -19.52 6.22
C THR A 12 -5.39 -19.97 4.82
N ILE A 13 -4.39 -20.47 4.09
CA ILE A 13 -4.52 -21.08 2.78
C ILE A 13 -4.62 -22.59 3.00
N TYR A 14 -5.62 -23.22 2.39
CA TYR A 14 -5.91 -24.65 2.53
C TYR A 14 -5.56 -25.40 1.25
N GLN A 15 -5.36 -26.71 1.35
CA GLN A 15 -5.30 -27.58 0.19
C GLN A 15 -6.61 -27.51 -0.61
N PRO A 16 -6.56 -27.44 -1.96
CA PRO A 16 -7.76 -27.47 -2.78
C PRO A 16 -8.60 -28.73 -2.48
N GLY A 17 -9.88 -28.55 -2.13
CA GLY A 17 -10.78 -29.65 -1.83
C GLY A 17 -10.56 -30.34 -0.47
N SER A 18 -9.75 -29.77 0.44
CA SER A 18 -9.53 -30.29 1.79
C SER A 18 -9.51 -29.18 2.85
N PHE A 19 -9.63 -29.57 4.11
CA PHE A 19 -9.49 -28.68 5.28
C PHE A 19 -8.06 -28.68 5.86
N THR A 20 -7.10 -29.34 5.21
CA THR A 20 -5.69 -29.29 5.60
C THR A 20 -5.13 -27.88 5.36
N PRO A 21 -4.67 -27.17 6.39
CA PRO A 21 -4.01 -25.88 6.21
C PRO A 21 -2.62 -26.12 5.58
N LEU A 22 -2.23 -25.28 4.62
CA LEU A 22 -0.90 -25.29 4.01
C LEU A 22 -0.03 -24.17 4.56
N ILE A 23 -0.61 -22.97 4.59
CA ILE A 23 0.11 -21.76 4.94
C ILE A 23 -0.79 -20.92 5.84
N ARG A 24 -0.26 -20.48 6.97
CA ARG A 24 -0.88 -19.47 7.82
C ARG A 24 0.01 -18.23 7.85
N VAL A 25 -0.54 -17.13 7.38
CA VAL A 25 0.11 -15.82 7.34
C VAL A 25 -0.52 -14.97 8.43
N GLU A 26 0.29 -14.52 9.38
CA GLU A 26 -0.13 -13.62 10.45
C GLU A 26 0.48 -12.24 10.20
N THR A 27 -0.36 -11.21 10.14
CA THR A 27 0.06 -9.82 9.96
C THR A 27 -0.56 -8.99 11.07
N ALA A 28 0.25 -8.22 11.81
CA ALA A 28 -0.30 -7.35 12.85
C ALA A 28 -1.16 -6.25 12.21
N THR A 29 -2.28 -5.88 12.83
CA THR A 29 -3.15 -4.81 12.31
C THR A 29 -2.42 -3.47 12.26
N GLY A 30 -1.52 -3.21 13.22
CA GLY A 30 -0.63 -2.04 13.17
C GLY A 30 0.32 -2.03 11.97
N GLU A 31 0.74 -3.20 11.49
CA GLU A 31 1.56 -3.32 10.27
C GLU A 31 0.73 -3.08 9.01
N LEU A 32 -0.53 -3.50 9.01
CA LEU A 32 -1.48 -3.18 7.94
C LEU A 32 -1.78 -1.68 7.90
N ALA A 33 -1.92 -1.02 9.05
CA ALA A 33 -2.13 0.41 9.13
C ALA A 33 -0.93 1.21 8.57
N LYS A 34 0.31 0.71 8.75
CA LYS A 34 1.51 1.30 8.11
C LYS A 34 1.53 1.15 6.58
N THR A 35 0.67 0.32 6.02
CA THR A 35 0.49 0.25 4.56
C THR A 35 -0.32 1.45 4.06
N GLN A 36 -1.08 2.12 4.95
CA GLN A 36 -1.76 3.37 4.63
C GLN A 36 -0.73 4.48 4.57
N ARG A 37 -0.37 4.85 3.33
CA ARG A 37 0.56 5.94 3.07
C ARG A 37 -0.16 7.27 3.19
N ARG A 38 0.65 8.28 3.44
CA ARG A 38 0.28 9.65 3.21
C ARG A 38 0.10 9.88 1.70
N SER A 39 -1.06 10.40 1.29
CA SER A 39 -1.30 10.72 -0.11
C SER A 39 -0.36 11.82 -0.62
N LEU A 40 -0.02 11.78 -1.90
CA LEU A 40 0.83 12.75 -2.60
C LEU A 40 0.40 14.20 -2.35
N ALA A 41 -0.92 14.45 -2.33
CA ALA A 41 -1.47 15.77 -2.01
C ALA A 41 -1.07 16.27 -0.62
N ASP A 42 -1.08 15.38 0.38
CA ASP A 42 -0.77 15.71 1.76
C ASP A 42 0.75 15.81 2.00
N ALA A 43 1.56 15.04 1.25
CA ALA A 43 3.01 15.21 1.20
C ALA A 43 3.40 16.59 0.64
N LEU A 44 2.86 16.94 -0.53
CA LEU A 44 3.12 18.22 -1.21
C LEU A 44 2.59 19.44 -0.43
N GLN A 45 1.43 19.29 0.24
CA GLN A 45 0.83 20.35 1.03
C GLN A 45 1.72 20.77 2.21
N GLN A 46 2.48 19.85 2.80
CA GLN A 46 3.43 20.20 3.85
C GLN A 46 4.76 20.71 3.32
N SER A 47 5.21 20.21 2.16
CA SER A 47 6.49 20.65 1.60
C SER A 47 6.43 22.09 1.09
N GLY A 48 5.26 22.57 0.67
CA GLY A 48 5.06 23.93 0.17
C GLY A 48 4.92 25.03 1.23
N GLY A 49 5.01 24.68 2.51
CA GLY A 49 4.89 25.62 3.63
C GLY A 49 6.22 26.29 3.99
N GLU A 50 6.83 27.04 3.07
CA GLU A 50 8.11 27.72 3.32
C GLU A 50 8.02 28.88 4.34
N ASP A 51 6.81 29.25 4.79
CA ASP A 51 6.58 30.37 5.74
C ASP A 51 5.60 30.03 6.89
N GLY A 52 5.38 28.74 7.19
CA GLY A 52 4.47 28.31 8.25
C GLY A 52 2.97 28.51 7.96
N GLY A 53 2.62 28.97 6.76
CA GLY A 53 1.25 29.00 6.24
C GLY A 53 0.84 27.63 5.69
N SER A 54 -0.22 27.04 6.25
CA SER A 54 -0.84 25.82 5.71
C SER A 54 -1.53 26.16 4.39
N VAL A 55 -0.88 25.85 3.26
CA VAL A 55 -1.49 26.03 1.92
C VAL A 55 -2.48 24.90 1.69
N VAL A 56 -3.77 25.16 1.83
CA VAL A 56 -4.80 24.14 1.54
C VAL A 56 -4.98 24.02 0.02
N PHE A 57 -4.72 22.84 -0.53
CA PHE A 57 -4.99 22.61 -1.95
C PHE A 57 -6.49 22.59 -2.25
N PRO A 58 -6.93 23.19 -3.37
CA PRO A 58 -8.31 23.10 -3.80
C PRO A 58 -8.66 21.64 -4.16
N PRO A 59 -9.93 21.22 -3.98
CA PRO A 59 -10.34 19.81 -4.12
C PRO A 59 -10.13 19.24 -5.53
N VAL A 60 -10.12 20.10 -6.55
CA VAL A 60 -9.80 19.70 -7.93
C VAL A 60 -8.34 19.26 -8.06
N LEU A 61 -7.42 19.96 -7.40
CA LEU A 61 -5.99 19.65 -7.46
C LEU A 61 -5.68 18.38 -6.66
N VAL A 62 -6.32 18.20 -5.50
CA VAL A 62 -6.24 16.97 -4.70
C VAL A 62 -6.68 15.75 -5.53
N GLN A 63 -7.78 15.85 -6.28
CA GLN A 63 -8.23 14.76 -7.15
C GLN A 63 -7.23 14.46 -8.29
N MET A 64 -6.61 15.48 -8.88
CA MET A 64 -5.60 15.27 -9.91
C MET A 64 -4.35 14.59 -9.35
N LEU A 65 -3.92 14.97 -8.15
CA LEU A 65 -2.79 14.35 -7.46
C LEU A 65 -3.10 12.92 -7.01
N ASP A 66 -4.31 12.65 -6.51
CA ASP A 66 -4.76 11.30 -6.12
C ASP A 66 -4.82 10.34 -7.32
N ARG A 67 -5.32 10.83 -8.46
CA ARG A 67 -5.28 10.11 -9.73
C ARG A 67 -3.83 9.83 -10.15
N LEU A 68 -2.97 10.84 -10.14
CA LEU A 68 -1.57 10.70 -10.50
C LEU A 68 -0.85 9.70 -9.57
N GLU A 69 -1.09 9.77 -8.26
CA GLU A 69 -0.57 8.80 -7.28
C GLU A 69 -0.97 7.37 -7.64
N SER A 70 -2.24 7.13 -7.94
CA SER A 70 -2.73 5.82 -8.37
C SER A 70 -2.06 5.35 -9.66
N GLU A 71 -1.86 6.25 -10.62
CA GLU A 71 -1.18 5.93 -11.88
C GLU A 71 0.31 5.62 -11.70
N ILE A 72 1.00 6.35 -10.83
CA ILE A 72 2.40 6.10 -10.47
C ILE A 72 2.52 4.74 -9.77
N LEU A 73 1.65 4.44 -8.81
CA LEU A 73 1.63 3.15 -8.09
C LEU A 73 1.35 1.97 -9.04
N ALA A 74 0.58 2.21 -10.11
CA ALA A 74 0.31 1.21 -11.13
C ALA A 74 1.41 1.13 -12.21
N ASP A 75 2.46 1.97 -12.13
CA ASP A 75 3.50 2.15 -13.15
C ASP A 75 2.92 2.50 -14.54
N ARG A 76 1.79 3.24 -14.57
CA ARG A 76 0.98 3.51 -15.77
C ARG A 76 0.49 4.95 -15.81
N VAL A 77 1.42 5.91 -15.78
CA VAL A 77 1.11 7.34 -15.85
C VAL A 77 0.63 7.76 -17.24
N SER A 78 -0.62 8.23 -17.33
CA SER A 78 -1.23 8.74 -18.56
C SER A 78 -0.51 9.97 -19.11
N GLU A 79 -0.61 10.16 -20.42
CA GLU A 79 -0.08 11.34 -21.11
C GLU A 79 -0.70 12.65 -20.61
N GLU A 80 -1.98 12.64 -20.24
CA GLU A 80 -2.67 13.79 -19.64
C GLU A 80 -1.97 14.25 -18.36
N SER A 81 -1.70 13.32 -17.44
CA SER A 81 -1.03 13.58 -16.17
C SER A 81 0.42 14.03 -16.39
N ARG A 82 1.14 13.44 -17.37
CA ARG A 82 2.49 13.90 -17.77
C ARG A 82 2.46 15.32 -18.32
N ARG A 83 1.47 15.66 -19.16
CA ARG A 83 1.35 16.99 -19.77
C ARG A 83 0.95 18.05 -18.74
N TRP A 84 0.09 17.67 -17.79
CA TRP A 84 -0.24 18.51 -16.64
C TRP A 84 1.00 18.79 -15.78
N LEU A 85 1.76 17.76 -15.41
CA LEU A 85 3.03 17.91 -14.70
C LEU A 85 4.02 18.80 -15.45
N ALA A 86 4.20 18.57 -16.75
CA ALA A 86 5.07 19.39 -17.59
C ALA A 86 4.62 20.86 -17.66
N SER A 87 3.31 21.12 -17.70
CA SER A 87 2.76 22.48 -17.63
C SER A 87 3.06 23.17 -16.30
N CYS A 88 3.20 22.41 -15.22
CA CYS A 88 3.60 22.90 -13.91
C CYS A 88 5.13 22.92 -13.71
N GLY A 89 5.92 22.46 -14.68
CA GLY A 89 7.38 22.33 -14.56
C GLY A 89 7.84 21.17 -13.67
N LEU A 90 6.97 20.19 -13.43
CA LEU A 90 7.20 19.04 -12.54
C LEU A 90 7.41 17.77 -13.38
N THR A 91 8.10 16.78 -12.81
CA THR A 91 8.31 15.47 -13.47
C THR A 91 7.68 14.35 -12.65
N VAL A 92 7.35 13.24 -13.31
CA VAL A 92 6.82 12.04 -12.64
C VAL A 92 7.83 11.49 -11.63
N GLU A 93 9.13 11.57 -11.93
CA GLU A 93 10.19 11.17 -11.02
C GLU A 93 10.24 12.06 -9.78
N GLN A 94 10.07 13.37 -9.93
CA GLN A 94 10.03 14.28 -8.79
C GLN A 94 8.80 14.03 -7.92
N MET A 95 7.66 13.69 -8.52
CA MET A 95 6.45 13.29 -7.79
C MET A 95 6.66 11.99 -7.02
N GLN A 96 7.28 10.99 -7.64
CA GLN A 96 7.64 9.73 -6.99
C GLN A 96 8.54 9.95 -5.77
N ASN A 97 9.50 10.87 -5.84
CA ASN A 97 10.38 11.19 -4.71
C ASN A 97 9.64 11.83 -3.52
N GLN A 98 8.49 12.47 -3.75
CA GLN A 98 7.66 13.04 -2.69
C GLN A 98 6.71 12.02 -2.05
N MET A 99 6.50 10.87 -2.70
CA MET A 99 5.65 9.81 -2.17
C MET A 99 6.37 9.03 -1.06
N ASP A 100 5.61 8.62 -0.05
CA ASP A 100 6.13 7.72 0.97
C ASP A 100 6.51 6.37 0.33
N PRO A 101 7.65 5.76 0.70
CA PRO A 101 8.09 4.51 0.10
C PRO A 101 7.07 3.40 0.28
N VAL A 102 7.10 2.42 -0.63
CA VAL A 102 6.18 1.29 -0.56
C VAL A 102 6.49 0.39 0.65
N TYR A 103 5.87 0.68 1.80
CA TYR A 103 5.97 -0.19 2.96
C TYR A 103 5.35 -1.57 2.68
N THR A 104 6.16 -2.61 2.84
CA THR A 104 5.68 -3.99 2.85
C THR A 104 5.46 -4.39 4.31
N PRO A 105 4.21 -4.71 4.72
CA PRO A 105 3.93 -5.06 6.10
C PRO A 105 4.69 -6.32 6.50
N ALA A 106 5.27 -6.33 7.70
CA ALA A 106 5.92 -7.53 8.20
C ALA A 106 4.86 -8.62 8.42
N ARG A 107 5.15 -9.84 7.95
CA ARG A 107 4.26 -11.00 8.06
C ARG A 107 5.02 -12.17 8.66
N LYS A 108 4.38 -12.87 9.60
CA LYS A 108 4.87 -14.15 10.10
C LYS A 108 4.23 -15.28 9.31
N ILE A 109 5.04 -16.09 8.65
CA ILE A 109 4.58 -17.21 7.82
C ILE A 109 4.79 -18.51 8.58
N HIS A 110 3.72 -19.28 8.74
CA HIS A 110 3.70 -20.62 9.28
C HIS A 110 3.39 -21.60 8.16
N LEU A 111 4.31 -22.51 7.88
CA LEU A 111 4.12 -23.58 6.90
C LEU A 111 3.69 -24.85 7.63
N TYR A 112 2.61 -25.46 7.16
CA TYR A 112 2.16 -26.75 7.64
C TYR A 112 2.64 -27.82 6.65
N HIS A 113 3.61 -28.61 7.07
CA HIS A 113 4.00 -29.82 6.35
C HIS A 113 3.14 -30.96 6.90
N CYS A 114 2.09 -31.33 6.19
CA CYS A 114 1.42 -32.61 6.41
C CYS A 114 2.04 -33.63 5.44
N ASP A 115 2.43 -34.79 5.96
CA ASP A 115 2.76 -35.93 5.11
C ASP A 115 1.52 -36.37 4.30
N HIS A 116 1.69 -37.14 3.22
CA HIS A 116 0.62 -37.68 2.36
C HIS A 116 -0.50 -38.44 3.11
N ARG A 117 -0.28 -38.73 4.41
CA ARG A 117 -1.20 -39.38 5.34
C ARG A 117 -2.00 -38.42 6.24
N GLY A 118 -1.83 -37.10 6.11
CA GLY A 118 -2.53 -36.10 6.92
C GLY A 118 -2.09 -36.02 8.38
N LEU A 119 -0.94 -36.59 8.73
CA LEU A 119 -0.38 -36.55 10.08
C LEU A 119 0.59 -35.35 10.23
N PRO A 120 0.54 -34.62 11.36
CA PRO A 120 1.53 -33.57 11.64
C PRO A 120 2.91 -34.21 11.82
N LEU A 121 3.90 -33.75 11.04
CA LEU A 121 5.30 -34.11 11.27
C LEU A 121 5.76 -33.42 12.56
N ALA A 122 6.23 -34.22 13.52
CA ALA A 122 6.82 -33.78 14.78
C ALA A 122 8.17 -33.09 14.56
#